data_AF-A0A2E5U5M3-F1
#
_entry.id   AF-A0A2E5U5M3-F1
#
_cell.length_a   1.000
_cell.length_b   1.000
_cell.length_c   1.000
_cell.angle_alpha   90.00
_cell.angle_beta   90.00
_cell.angle_gamma   90.00
#
_symmetry.space_group_name_H-M   'P 1'
#
loop_
_entity.id
_entity.type
_entity.pdbx_description
1 polymer ?
#
loop_
_entity_poly.entity_id
_entity_poly.type
_entity_poly.pdbx_seq_one_letter_code
_entity_poly.pdbx_strand_id
1 'polypeptide(L)'
;MKHKDTKHPKLYLKILNYSINDIKVQYVDNEFSLDGKRKIKEQTINNDFSIDESKILNKLNQLELNKLNKYIKVQNKILEYHKRKQNFDSYSVVKDSVKLMLQFKKEYNF
;
A
#
# COMPACT_ATOMS: atom_id res chain seq x y z
N MET A 1 -21.99 3.31 11.42
CA MET A 1 -21.22 2.74 10.29
C MET A 1 -19.98 2.07 10.86
N LYS A 2 -19.71 0.78 10.58
CA LYS A 2 -18.43 0.18 10.97
C LYS A 2 -17.30 0.95 10.26
N HIS A 3 -16.39 1.55 11.03
CA HIS A 3 -15.15 2.09 10.46
C HIS A 3 -14.45 0.93 9.76
N LYS A 4 -14.42 0.94 8.43
CA LYS A 4 -13.55 0.02 7.69
C LYS A 4 -12.14 0.55 7.89
N ASP A 5 -11.33 -0.17 8.64
CA ASP A 5 -9.91 0.12 8.73
C ASP A 5 -9.36 0.20 7.32
N THR A 6 -8.85 1.37 6.98
CA THR A 6 -8.22 1.59 5.68
C THR A 6 -6.89 0.87 5.73
N LYS A 7 -6.87 -0.38 5.25
CA LYS A 7 -5.62 -1.12 5.09
C LYS A 7 -4.71 -0.32 4.17
N HIS A 8 -3.51 0.01 4.67
CA HIS A 8 -2.51 0.68 3.86
C HIS A 8 -2.11 -0.19 2.67
N PRO A 9 -1.82 0.41 1.50
CA PRO A 9 -1.36 -0.32 0.34
C PRO A 9 -0.08 -1.12 0.62
N LYS A 10 0.03 -2.29 -0.01
CA LYS A 10 1.17 -3.21 0.14
C LYS A 10 1.94 -3.37 -1.16
N LEU A 11 3.24 -3.57 -1.09
CA LEU A 11 4.07 -3.98 -2.22
C LEU A 11 4.59 -5.38 -1.95
N TYR A 12 4.12 -6.36 -2.72
CA TYR A 12 4.57 -7.74 -2.67
C TYR A 12 5.91 -7.87 -3.39
N LEU A 13 6.90 -8.45 -2.70
CA LEU A 13 8.27 -8.56 -3.15
C LEU A 13 8.57 -9.92 -3.79
N LYS A 14 8.15 -11.00 -3.12
CA LYS A 14 8.38 -12.37 -3.58
C LYS A 14 7.41 -13.36 -2.95
N ILE A 15 7.25 -14.50 -3.61
CA ILE A 15 6.60 -15.68 -3.07
C ILE A 15 7.65 -16.47 -2.27
N LEU A 16 7.29 -16.90 -1.06
CA LEU A 16 8.17 -17.66 -0.17
C LEU A 16 7.83 -19.15 -0.19
N ASN A 17 6.56 -19.50 -0.30
CA ASN A 17 6.09 -20.88 -0.34
C ASN A 17 4.75 -20.99 -1.06
N TYR A 18 4.52 -22.13 -1.69
CA TYR A 18 3.30 -22.47 -2.42
C TYR A 18 2.68 -23.75 -1.85
N SER A 19 1.43 -23.64 -1.41
CA SER A 19 0.58 -24.74 -0.97
C SER A 19 -0.66 -24.78 -1.84
N ILE A 20 -1.35 -25.93 -1.88
CA ILE A 20 -2.55 -26.14 -2.73
C ILE A 20 -3.59 -25.02 -2.52
N ASN A 21 -3.81 -24.60 -1.28
CA ASN A 21 -4.82 -23.60 -0.94
C ASN A 21 -4.25 -22.21 -0.62
N ASP A 22 -2.93 -22.09 -0.44
CA ASP A 22 -2.32 -20.95 0.21
C ASP A 22 -0.98 -20.58 -0.41
N ILE A 23 -0.72 -19.29 -0.58
CA ILE A 23 0.58 -18.77 -0.99
C ILE A 23 1.13 -17.93 0.15
N LYS A 24 2.34 -18.24 0.60
CA LYS A 24 3.07 -17.39 1.55
C LYS A 24 3.85 -16.35 0.77
N VAL A 25 3.59 -15.08 1.02
CA VAL A 25 4.19 -13.95 0.29
C VAL A 25 4.87 -12.98 1.23
N GLN A 26 5.99 -12.44 0.77
CA GLN A 26 6.71 -11.37 1.42
C GLN A 26 6.27 -10.03 0.83
N TYR A 27 6.04 -9.04 1.69
CA TYR A 27 5.62 -7.70 1.28
C TYR A 27 6.21 -6.62 2.19
N VAL A 28 6.15 -5.38 1.71
CA VAL A 28 6.36 -4.17 2.51
C VAL A 28 5.10 -3.32 2.48
N ASP A 29 4.86 -2.59 3.55
CA ASP A 29 3.85 -1.53 3.62
C ASP A 29 4.50 -0.28 4.23
N ASN A 30 3.70 0.78 4.44
CA ASN A 30 4.22 2.05 4.94
C ASN A 30 4.45 2.08 6.46
N GLU A 31 4.82 0.94 7.05
CA GLU A 31 5.38 0.87 8.39
C GLU A 31 6.91 0.82 8.34
N PHE A 32 7.53 1.55 9.26
CA PHE A 32 8.98 1.69 9.33
C PHE A 32 9.54 0.94 10.55
N SER A 33 10.72 0.36 10.36
CA SER A 33 11.58 -0.13 11.43
C SER A 33 12.21 1.03 12.21
N LEU A 34 12.83 0.72 13.35
CA LEU A 34 13.57 1.70 14.15
C LEU A 34 14.70 2.39 13.36
N ASP A 35 15.22 1.72 12.33
CA ASP A 35 16.28 2.23 11.45
C ASP A 35 15.74 3.14 10.32
N GLY A 36 14.45 3.48 10.33
CA GLY A 36 13.82 4.32 9.31
C GLY A 36 13.61 3.64 7.95
N LYS A 37 13.87 2.33 7.85
CA LYS A 37 13.58 1.52 6.64
C LYS A 37 12.20 0.89 6.72
N ARG A 38 11.52 0.70 5.59
CA ARG A 38 10.22 -0.02 5.58
C ARG A 38 10.39 -1.46 6.09
N LYS A 39 9.44 -1.91 6.89
CA LYS A 39 9.46 -3.24 7.49
C LYS A 39 9.01 -4.28 6.46
N ILE A 40 9.84 -5.30 6.27
CA ILE A 40 9.47 -6.49 5.50
C ILE A 40 8.58 -7.37 6.38
N LYS A 41 7.47 -7.82 5.81
CA LYS A 41 6.46 -8.64 6.47
C LYS A 41 6.10 -9.83 5.60
N GLU A 42 5.49 -10.83 6.23
CA GLU A 42 4.99 -12.03 5.57
C GLU A 42 3.49 -12.14 5.79
N GLN A 43 2.77 -12.64 4.79
CA GLN A 43 1.36 -13.01 4.94
C GLN A 43 1.04 -14.22 4.08
N THR A 44 0.03 -14.97 4.50
CA THR A 44 -0.56 -16.04 3.71
C THR A 44 -1.80 -15.48 3.00
N ILE A 45 -1.94 -15.79 1.72
CA ILE A 45 -3.11 -15.42 0.90
C ILE A 45 -3.68 -16.69 0.25
N ASN A 46 -4.99 -16.72 0.03
CA ASN A 46 -5.61 -17.84 -0.67
C ASN A 46 -5.05 -17.96 -2.09
N ASN A 47 -4.81 -19.20 -2.49
CA ASN A 47 -4.30 -19.57 -3.80
C ASN A 47 -5.41 -19.57 -4.86
N ASP A 48 -5.98 -18.41 -5.15
CA ASP A 48 -6.92 -18.22 -6.27
C ASP A 48 -6.21 -17.87 -7.58
N PHE A 49 -4.88 -18.04 -7.65
CA PHE A 49 -4.04 -17.52 -8.71
C PHE A 49 -3.35 -18.63 -9.52
N SER A 50 -3.02 -18.33 -10.79
CA SER A 50 -2.34 -19.26 -11.70
C SER A 50 -0.96 -19.68 -11.17
N ILE A 51 -0.45 -20.81 -11.66
CA ILE A 51 0.84 -21.42 -11.26
C ILE A 51 2.07 -20.50 -11.47
N ASP A 52 1.99 -19.50 -12.34
CA ASP A 52 3.11 -18.61 -12.67
C ASP A 52 3.32 -17.51 -11.61
N GLU A 53 4.40 -17.62 -10.83
CA GLU A 53 4.76 -16.71 -9.73
C GLU A 53 4.85 -15.24 -10.14
N SER A 54 5.43 -14.95 -11.30
CA SER A 54 5.60 -13.57 -11.78
C SER A 54 4.26 -12.92 -12.09
N LYS A 55 3.34 -13.68 -12.71
CA LYS A 55 1.97 -13.23 -12.96
C LYS A 55 1.19 -13.01 -11.68
N ILE A 56 1.39 -13.86 -10.67
CA ILE A 56 0.77 -13.69 -9.34
C ILE A 56 1.21 -12.36 -8.72
N LEU A 57 2.53 -12.15 -8.61
CA LEU A 57 3.09 -10.94 -8.00
C LEU A 57 2.65 -9.67 -8.74
N ASN A 58 2.72 -9.68 -10.07
CA ASN A 58 2.27 -8.55 -10.89
C ASN A 58 0.79 -8.25 -10.67
N LYS A 59 -0.08 -9.26 -10.64
CA LYS A 59 -1.52 -9.08 -10.40
C LYS A 59 -1.80 -8.53 -9.00
N LEU A 60 -1.16 -9.08 -7.98
CA LEU A 60 -1.28 -8.60 -6.59
C LEU A 60 -0.83 -7.14 -6.48
N ASN A 61 0.32 -6.82 -7.06
CA ASN A 61 0.88 -5.49 -7.01
C ASN A 61 0.07 -4.46 -7.82
N GLN A 62 -0.53 -4.85 -8.95
CA GLN A 62 -1.47 -4.00 -9.69
C GLN A 62 -2.72 -3.67 -8.85
N LEU A 63 -3.26 -4.65 -8.12
CA LEU A 63 -4.40 -4.42 -7.23
C LEU A 63 -4.05 -3.43 -6.11
N GLU A 64 -2.88 -3.56 -5.51
CA GLU A 64 -2.41 -2.65 -4.47
C GLU A 64 -2.05 -1.26 -5.00
N LEU A 65 -1.45 -1.16 -6.19
CA LEU A 65 -1.19 0.12 -6.85
C LEU A 65 -2.49 0.88 -7.12
N ASN A 66 -3.56 0.17 -7.51
CA ASN A 66 -4.88 0.76 -7.67
C ASN A 66 -5.45 1.30 -6.34
N LYS A 67 -5.23 0.59 -5.23
CA LYS A 67 -5.62 1.08 -3.89
C LYS A 67 -4.80 2.32 -3.51
N LEU A 68 -3.49 2.32 -3.76
CA LEU A 68 -2.60 3.46 -3.51
C LEU A 68 -3.02 4.69 -4.31
N ASN A 69 -3.31 4.54 -5.61
CA ASN A 69 -3.79 5.63 -6.44
C ASN A 69 -5.12 6.21 -5.94
N LYS A 70 -6.05 5.35 -5.51
CA LYS A 70 -7.33 5.78 -4.91
C LYS A 70 -7.10 6.53 -3.60
N TYR A 71 -6.22 6.02 -2.73
CA TYR A 71 -5.87 6.68 -1.47
C TYR A 71 -5.30 8.08 -1.72
N ILE A 72 -4.30 8.22 -2.59
CA ILE A 72 -3.69 9.52 -2.95
C ILE A 72 -4.76 10.48 -3.48
N LYS A 73 -5.65 10.00 -4.35
CA LYS A 73 -6.76 10.82 -4.88
C LYS A 73 -7.68 11.35 -3.78
N VAL A 74 -8.02 10.52 -2.79
CA VAL A 74 -8.85 10.94 -1.65
C VAL A 74 -8.11 11.95 -0.77
N GLN A 75 -6.85 11.69 -0.44
CA GLN A 75 -6.05 12.61 0.39
C GLN A 75 -5.85 13.98 -0.28
N ASN A 76 -5.67 14.02 -1.60
CA ASN A 76 -5.61 15.29 -2.35
C ASN A 76 -6.92 16.10 -2.24
N LYS A 77 -8.09 15.44 -2.22
CA LYS A 77 -9.36 16.14 -1.99
C LYS A 77 -9.45 16.69 -0.57
N ILE A 78 -8.94 15.96 0.41
CA ILE A 78 -8.90 16.37 1.82
C ILE A 78 -7.94 17.57 2.00
N LEU A 79 -6.79 17.57 1.30
CA LEU A 79 -5.88 18.72 1.27
C LEU A 79 -6.57 19.99 0.79
N GLU A 80 -7.28 19.92 -0.35
CA GLU A 80 -8.01 21.07 -0.88
C GLU A 80 -9.16 21.52 0.04
N TYR A 81 -9.74 20.61 0.82
CA TYR A 81 -10.69 20.96 1.86
C TYR A 81 -10.02 21.75 3.00
N HIS A 82 -8.95 21.23 3.60
CA HIS A 82 -8.26 21.91 4.70
C HIS A 82 -7.64 23.25 4.27
N LYS A 83 -7.10 23.33 3.04
CA LYS A 83 -6.59 24.57 2.45
C LYS A 83 -7.67 25.65 2.38
N ARG A 84 -8.87 25.31 1.87
CA ARG A 84 -10.00 26.25 1.80
C ARG A 84 -10.52 26.66 3.18
N LYS A 85 -10.39 25.79 4.18
CA LYS A 85 -10.78 26.06 5.56
C LYS A 85 -9.68 26.73 6.40
N GLN A 86 -8.53 27.06 5.79
CA GLN A 86 -7.36 27.64 6.47
C GLN A 86 -6.90 26.82 7.69
N ASN A 87 -7.15 25.50 7.68
CA ASN A 87 -6.71 24.59 8.74
C ASN A 87 -5.30 24.08 8.40
N PHE A 88 -4.30 24.91 8.67
CA PHE A 88 -2.93 24.71 8.21
C PHE A 88 -2.23 23.51 8.86
N ASP A 89 -2.51 23.22 10.12
CA ASP A 89 -1.91 22.06 10.82
C ASP A 89 -2.37 20.75 10.18
N SER A 90 -3.69 20.61 9.98
CA SER A 90 -4.25 19.43 9.31
C SER A 90 -3.78 19.34 7.86
N TYR A 91 -3.67 20.48 7.17
CA TYR A 91 -3.13 20.54 5.82
C TYR A 91 -1.68 20.00 5.77
N SER A 92 -0.82 20.43 6.70
CA SER A 92 0.58 19.97 6.74
C SER A 92 0.67 18.46 6.97
N VAL A 93 -0.09 17.93 7.93
CA VAL A 93 -0.10 16.49 8.24
C VAL A 93 -0.55 15.66 7.04
N VAL A 94 -1.64 16.07 6.38
CA VAL A 94 -2.13 15.34 5.20
C VAL A 94 -1.14 15.46 4.04
N LYS A 95 -0.46 16.60 3.89
CA LYS A 95 0.52 16.84 2.82
C LYS A 95 1.72 15.92 2.97
N ASP A 96 2.23 15.76 4.18
CA ASP A 96 3.34 14.85 4.47
C ASP A 96 2.94 13.39 4.27
N SER A 97 1.71 13.01 4.64
CA SER A 97 1.15 11.69 4.33
C SER A 97 1.09 11.42 2.82
N VAL A 98 0.60 12.37 2.03
CA VAL A 98 0.60 12.26 0.55
C VAL A 98 2.01 12.11 0.00
N LYS A 99 2.97 12.88 0.52
CA LYS A 99 4.38 12.80 0.11
C LYS A 99 4.96 11.40 0.37
N LEU A 100 4.69 10.81 1.53
CA LEU A 100 5.11 9.44 1.86
C LEU A 100 4.50 8.41 0.90
N MET A 101 3.21 8.54 0.57
CA MET A 101 2.54 7.63 -0.38
C MET A 101 3.06 7.78 -1.81
N LEU A 102 3.39 8.99 -2.24
CA LEU A 102 4.01 9.24 -3.55
C LEU A 102 5.42 8.67 -3.63
N GLN A 103 6.18 8.75 -2.53
CA GLN A 103 7.48 8.07 -2.44
C GLN A 103 7.31 6.55 -2.50
N PHE A 104 6.36 5.99 -1.77
CA PHE A 104 6.08 4.55 -1.80
C PHE A 104 5.64 4.08 -3.19
N LYS A 105 4.84 4.88 -3.90
CA LYS A 105 4.42 4.59 -5.28
C LYS A 105 5.61 4.39 -6.23
N LYS A 106 6.73 5.08 -6.01
CA LYS A 106 7.93 4.94 -6.86
C LYS A 106 8.60 3.57 -6.73
N GLU A 107 8.27 2.80 -5.70
CA GLU A 107 8.84 1.45 -5.48
C GLU A 107 8.11 0.37 -6.29
N TYR A 108 6.95 0.72 -6.85
CA TYR A 108 6.23 -0.10 -7.82
C TYR A 108 6.92 0.05 -9.19
N ASN A 109 8.07 -0.59 -9.38
CA ASN A 109 8.80 -0.66 -10.65
C ASN A 109 8.18 -1.74 -11.56
N PHE A 110 7.11 -1.40 -12.29
CA PHE A 110 6.59 -2.24 -13.39
C PHE A 110 7.03 -1.70 -14.74
#